data_AF-L7LLN4-F1
#
_entry.id   AF-L7LLN4-F1
#
_cell.length_a   1.000
_cell.length_b   1.000
_cell.length_c   1.000
_cell.angle_alpha   90.00
_cell.angle_beta   90.00
_cell.angle_gamma   90.00
#
_symmetry.space_group_name_H-M   'P 1'
#
loop_
_entity.id
_entity.type
_entity.pdbx_description
1 polymer ?
#
loop_
_entity_poly.entity_id
_entity_poly.type
_entity_poly.pdbx_seq_one_letter_code
_entity_poly.pdbx_strand_id
1 'polypeptide(L)'
;MDIEEFATTLVRRHGTALDDASRDMATGALDAGEFEVAAIIVAEDAADVSAEEMEQLLALSADFDEQDVVVVRNIARRLAS
;
A
#
# COMPACT_ATOMS: atom_id res chain seq x y z
N MET A 1 -2.53 -8.93 11.95
CA MET A 1 -1.81 -7.72 11.53
C MET A 1 -2.86 -6.69 11.23
N ASP A 2 -2.76 -5.52 11.84
CA ASP A 2 -3.62 -4.37 11.52
C ASP A 2 -2.98 -3.53 10.40
N ILE A 3 -3.67 -2.48 9.97
CA ILE A 3 -3.22 -1.64 8.86
C ILE A 3 -1.93 -0.86 9.19
N GLU A 4 -1.75 -0.45 10.45
CA GLU A 4 -0.55 0.26 10.89
C GLU A 4 0.70 -0.63 10.78
N GLU A 5 0.63 -1.85 11.34
CA GLU A 5 1.73 -2.82 11.29
C GLU A 5 2.00 -3.25 9.84
N PHE A 6 0.95 -3.43 9.04
CA PHE A 6 1.05 -3.79 7.63
C PHE A 6 1.73 -2.70 6.81
N ALA A 7 1.21 -1.47 6.84
CA ALA A 7 1.73 -0.34 6.07
C ALA A 7 3.19 -0.02 6.44
N THR A 8 3.51 -0.02 7.73
CA THR A 8 4.89 0.18 8.21
C THR A 8 5.83 -0.89 7.67
N THR A 9 5.39 -2.16 7.68
CA THR A 9 6.17 -3.27 7.14
C THR A 9 6.36 -3.15 5.64
N LEU A 10 5.30 -2.78 4.91
CA LEU A 10 5.29 -2.63 3.47
C LEU A 10 6.25 -1.53 3.02
N VAL A 11 6.14 -0.33 3.61
CA VAL A 11 7.04 0.81 3.34
C VAL A 11 8.48 0.47 3.70
N ARG A 12 8.74 -0.19 4.83
CA ARG A 12 10.11 -0.55 5.20
C ARG A 12 10.74 -1.55 4.22
N ARG A 13 9.94 -2.48 3.71
CA ARG A 13 10.41 -3.55 2.82
C ARG A 13 10.59 -3.05 1.38
N HIS A 14 9.64 -2.27 0.89
CA HIS A 14 9.54 -1.90 -0.53
C HIS A 14 9.83 -0.43 -0.80
N GLY A 15 9.84 0.43 0.22
CA GLY A 15 10.01 1.88 0.07
C GLY A 15 11.33 2.29 -0.59
N THR A 16 12.39 1.47 -0.50
CA THR A 16 13.65 1.72 -1.22
C THR A 16 13.58 1.46 -2.72
N ALA A 17 12.60 0.67 -3.17
CA ALA A 17 12.36 0.40 -4.59
C ALA A 17 11.49 1.48 -5.25
N LEU A 18 10.80 2.31 -4.45
CA LEU A 18 10.06 3.47 -4.93
C LEU A 18 10.99 4.56 -5.46
N ASP A 19 10.49 5.39 -6.38
CA ASP A 19 11.13 6.66 -6.68
C ASP A 19 11.07 7.61 -5.47
N ASP A 20 11.85 8.68 -5.51
CA ASP A 20 11.97 9.58 -4.35
C ASP A 20 10.65 10.29 -4.02
N ALA A 21 9.82 10.59 -5.01
CA ALA A 21 8.54 11.26 -4.78
C ALA A 21 7.53 10.33 -4.10
N SER A 22 7.39 9.10 -4.60
CA SER A 22 6.49 8.10 -4.01
C SER A 22 6.99 7.64 -2.65
N ARG A 23 8.32 7.55 -2.45
CA ARG A 23 8.89 7.29 -1.13
C ARG A 23 8.53 8.39 -0.13
N ASP A 24 8.76 9.65 -0.49
CA ASP A 24 8.48 10.80 0.39
C ASP A 24 6.99 10.85 0.75
N MET A 25 6.10 10.62 -0.23
CA MET A 25 4.66 10.54 -0.01
C MET A 25 4.28 9.39 0.93
N ALA A 26 4.80 8.18 0.71
CA ALA A 26 4.51 7.02 1.55
C ALA A 26 4.99 7.22 2.99
N THR A 27 6.20 7.77 3.19
CA THR A 27 6.71 8.07 4.54
C THR A 27 5.94 9.21 5.20
N GLY A 28 5.57 10.24 4.45
CA GLY A 28 4.76 11.34 4.96
C GLY A 28 3.37 10.88 5.40
N ALA A 29 2.74 9.97 4.65
CA ALA A 29 1.47 9.35 5.01
C ALA A 29 1.59 8.51 6.29
N LEU A 30 2.65 7.70 6.44
CA LEU A 30 2.92 6.98 7.69
C LEU A 30 3.07 7.92 8.89
N ASP A 31 3.85 8.99 8.74
CA ASP A 31 4.08 9.97 9.82
C ASP A 31 2.79 10.72 10.21
N ALA A 32 1.86 10.89 9.25
CA ALA A 32 0.54 11.48 9.47
C ALA A 32 -0.50 10.49 10.05
N GLY A 33 -0.18 9.19 10.11
CA GLY A 33 -1.11 8.13 10.52
C GLY A 33 -2.09 7.70 9.43
N GLU A 34 -1.86 8.08 8.18
CA GLU A 34 -2.65 7.70 7.00
C GLU A 34 -2.13 6.37 6.45
N PHE A 35 -2.34 5.29 7.21
CA PHE A 35 -1.72 3.98 6.93
C PHE A 35 -2.25 3.33 5.65
N GLU A 36 -3.54 3.49 5.36
CA GLU A 36 -4.16 3.05 4.11
C GLU A 36 -3.50 3.69 2.89
N VAL A 37 -3.29 5.01 2.94
CA VAL A 37 -2.66 5.79 1.87
C VAL A 37 -1.21 5.33 1.67
N ALA A 38 -0.45 5.18 2.77
CA ALA A 38 0.93 4.70 2.70
C ALA A 38 1.04 3.30 2.06
N ALA A 39 0.13 2.39 2.43
CA ALA A 39 0.10 1.04 1.85
C ALA A 39 -0.29 1.06 0.36
N ILE A 40 -1.25 1.91 -0.03
CA ILE A 40 -1.68 2.07 -1.42
C ILE A 40 -0.55 2.59 -2.30
N ILE A 41 0.17 3.64 -1.87
CA ILE A 41 1.30 4.21 -2.64
C ILE A 41 2.35 3.13 -2.91
N VAL A 42 2.74 2.38 -1.87
CA VAL A 42 3.72 1.31 -2.03
C VAL A 42 3.20 0.21 -2.96
N ALA A 43 1.94 -0.23 -2.80
CA ALA A 43 1.36 -1.26 -3.64
C ALA A 43 1.19 -0.83 -5.11
N GLU A 44 0.99 0.46 -5.36
CA GLU A 44 0.88 1.01 -6.71
C GLU A 44 2.22 1.10 -7.42
N ASP A 45 3.26 1.55 -6.73
CA ASP A 45 4.51 1.96 -7.36
C ASP A 45 5.67 0.99 -7.15
N ALA A 46 5.60 0.11 -6.14
CA ALA A 46 6.63 -0.92 -5.96
C ALA A 46 6.38 -2.11 -6.89
N ALA A 47 7.36 -2.38 -7.76
CA ALA A 47 7.28 -3.46 -8.74
C ALA A 47 7.26 -4.88 -8.11
N ASP A 48 7.72 -5.01 -6.86
CA ASP A 48 7.96 -6.29 -6.20
C ASP A 48 6.97 -6.62 -5.07
N VAL A 49 5.83 -5.92 -4.99
CA VAL A 49 4.76 -6.28 -4.05
C VAL A 49 4.25 -7.68 -4.38
N SER A 50 4.33 -8.58 -3.40
CA SER A 50 3.93 -9.97 -3.59
C SER A 50 2.41 -10.14 -3.64
N ALA A 51 1.95 -11.24 -4.25
CA ALA A 51 0.54 -11.60 -4.25
C ALA A 51 -0.03 -11.74 -2.83
N GLU A 52 0.75 -12.25 -1.87
CA GLU A 52 0.34 -12.37 -0.47
C GLU A 52 0.14 -11.00 0.19
N GLU A 53 1.06 -10.05 -0.03
CA GLU A 53 0.92 -8.67 0.46
C GLU A 53 -0.30 -7.98 -0.18
N MET A 54 -0.55 -8.23 -1.46
CA MET A 54 -1.74 -7.71 -2.14
C MET A 54 -3.05 -8.30 -1.58
N GLU A 55 -3.09 -9.60 -1.28
CA GLU A 55 -4.23 -10.25 -0.63
C GLU A 55 -4.49 -9.70 0.78
N GLN A 56 -3.42 -9.43 1.55
CA GLN A 56 -3.53 -8.81 2.87
C GLN A 56 -4.08 -7.38 2.77
N LEU A 57 -3.59 -6.56 1.85
CA LEU A 57 -4.11 -5.21 1.63
C LEU A 57 -5.59 -5.23 1.19
N LEU A 58 -5.98 -6.16 0.31
CA LEU A 58 -7.39 -6.35 -0.05
C LEU A 58 -8.26 -6.71 1.16
N ALA A 59 -7.79 -7.58 2.05
CA ALA A 59 -8.51 -7.95 3.26
C ALA A 59 -8.68 -6.75 4.21
N LEU A 60 -7.62 -5.95 4.38
CA LEU A 60 -7.63 -4.74 5.21
C LEU A 60 -8.48 -3.62 4.62
N SER A 61 -8.60 -3.54 3.29
CA SER A 61 -9.41 -2.51 2.61
C SER A 61 -10.90 -2.55 2.94
N ALA A 62 -11.40 -3.59 3.61
CA ALA A 62 -12.79 -3.66 4.06
C ALA A 62 -13.18 -2.48 4.97
N ASP A 63 -12.21 -1.90 5.69
CA ASP A 63 -12.40 -0.76 6.60
C ASP A 63 -11.99 0.58 5.98
N PHE A 64 -11.57 0.61 4.70
CA PHE A 64 -11.19 1.84 4.00
C PHE A 64 -12.42 2.58 3.48
N ASP A 65 -12.24 3.83 3.06
CA ASP A 65 -13.30 4.51 2.31
C ASP A 65 -13.49 3.91 0.90
N GLU A 66 -14.64 4.22 0.29
CA GLU A 66 -15.03 3.65 -0.98
C GLU A 66 -14.04 3.95 -2.12
N GLN A 67 -13.38 5.11 -2.10
CA GLN A 67 -12.43 5.49 -3.15
C GLN A 67 -11.16 4.66 -3.04
N ASP A 68 -10.62 4.53 -1.84
CA ASP A 68 -9.42 3.74 -1.56
C ASP A 68 -9.64 2.26 -1.87
N VAL A 69 -10.82 1.71 -1.57
CA VAL A 69 -11.19 0.34 -1.97
C VAL A 69 -11.13 0.15 -3.49
N VAL A 70 -11.60 1.13 -4.26
CA VAL A 70 -11.56 1.08 -5.73
C VAL A 70 -10.12 1.09 -6.22
N VAL A 71 -9.25 1.92 -5.63
CA VAL A 71 -7.83 1.98 -5.97
C VAL A 71 -7.14 0.63 -5.71
N VAL A 72 -7.29 0.08 -4.50
CA VAL A 72 -6.71 -1.23 -4.13
C VAL A 72 -7.14 -2.34 -5.10
N ARG A 73 -8.42 -2.38 -5.47
CA ARG A 73 -8.93 -3.38 -6.44
C ARG A 73 -8.34 -3.21 -7.84
N ASN A 74 -8.12 -1.97 -8.28
CA ASN A 74 -7.49 -1.71 -9.58
C ASN A 74 -6.03 -2.13 -9.59
N ILE A 75 -5.28 -1.86 -8.51
CA ILE A 75 -3.90 -2.31 -8.34
C ILE A 75 -3.85 -3.85 -8.40
N ALA A 76 -4.67 -4.53 -7.60
CA ALA A 76 -4.70 -5.99 -7.58
C ALA A 76 -5.03 -6.60 -8.95
N ARG A 77 -5.98 -6.02 -9.68
CA ARG A 77 -6.32 -6.47 -11.04
C ARG A 77 -5.15 -6.31 -12.01
N ARG A 78 -4.38 -5.21 -11.90
CA ARG A 78 -3.21 -4.93 -12.74
C ARG A 78 -2.06 -5.90 -12.45
N LEU A 79 -1.86 -6.29 -11.20
CA LEU A 79 -0.80 -7.23 -10.81
C LEU A 79 -1.12 -8.70 -11.18
N ALA A 80 -2.41 -9.02 -11.38
CA ALA A 80 -2.85 -10.37 -11.76
C ALA A 80 -2.84 -10.65 -13.27
N SER A 81 -2.58 -9.64 -14.12
CA SER A 81 -2.57 -9.74 -15.59
C SER A 81 -1.17 -9.88 -16.16
#